data_AF-A0A2E8FJA6-F1
#
_entry.id   AF-A0A2E8FJA6-F1
#
_cell.length_a   1.000
_cell.length_b   1.000
_cell.length_c   1.000
_cell.angle_alpha   90.00
_cell.angle_beta   90.00
_cell.angle_gamma   90.00
#
_symmetry.space_group_name_H-M   'P 1'
#
loop_
_entity.id
_entity.type
_entity.pdbx_description
1 polymer ?
#
loop_
_entity_poly.entity_id
_entity_poly.type
_entity_poly.pdbx_seq_one_letter_code
_entity_poly.pdbx_strand_id
1 'polypeptide(L)'
;MDPKRSLALGRNRFPDRLKSGQLRGLAETRVGRKLGFRRQFEMSRRGDVARRMNLSRSLAHHGGWQSRLHHGHVHSSFVSIHFGSWYAGPAYYPSYCWTPHWGPWVAWSWWDHCLPVWDPRPRICRPLIYSPSRAWVSWGYPVWTPLPIVSSGTWVNVETVKVDKGMDLQLLAVRFVDAGHPEKQLGSRFRVWIRNNSDKKIRKDFNVMLLASNSREPQTNVPQAGVEVDKIDAGEIQTLDIRLPYEANVMARDSKDRQTPFSFLHVLVDSHRDIDEAFEENNGVVLSRGDVLPVDPATFSTNVTSAAPGTTVNIAGEGFGPEPGEVIVYVNKLELQAEIHGWYDLGIQIKLPMLPLAAEANAEIVVVRGDGAVSNPVPFLIVPQARPVTPPPAPVK
;
A
#
# COMPACT_ATOMS: atom_id res chain seq x y z
N MET A 1 11.77 13.78 34.43
CA MET A 1 11.63 14.11 32.99
C MET A 1 10.30 14.83 32.81
N ASP A 2 10.30 16.00 32.17
CA ASP A 2 9.11 16.84 32.00
C ASP A 2 8.16 16.23 30.95
N PRO A 3 6.90 15.85 31.31
CA PRO A 3 5.95 15.20 30.41
C PRO A 3 5.59 16.04 29.18
N LYS A 4 5.89 17.35 29.20
CA LYS A 4 5.58 18.28 28.12
C LYS A 4 6.55 18.21 26.93
N ARG A 5 7.74 17.64 27.07
CA ARG A 5 8.69 17.46 25.94
C ARG A 5 8.38 16.23 25.06
N SER A 6 7.65 15.25 25.58
CA SER A 6 7.23 14.05 24.83
C SER A 6 6.07 14.32 23.84
N LEU A 7 5.32 15.41 24.04
CA LEU A 7 4.17 15.78 23.20
C LEU A 7 4.53 16.57 21.93
N ALA A 8 5.78 16.99 21.75
CA ALA A 8 6.20 17.82 20.61
C ALA A 8 6.58 17.02 19.34
N LEU A 9 6.78 15.69 19.45
CA LEU A 9 7.06 14.82 18.30
C LEU A 9 5.80 14.47 17.48
N GLY A 10 4.61 14.83 17.97
CA GLY A 10 3.36 14.68 17.25
C GLY A 10 2.92 16.00 16.60
N ARG A 11 3.09 16.14 15.27
CA ARG A 11 2.11 16.72 14.31
C ARG A 11 2.67 17.25 12.98
N ASN A 12 3.96 17.17 12.69
CA ASN A 12 4.42 17.55 11.35
C ASN A 12 4.12 16.41 10.35
N ARG A 13 2.97 16.50 9.67
CA ARG A 13 2.59 15.54 8.62
C ARG A 13 3.59 15.62 7.48
N PHE A 14 3.78 14.52 6.74
CA PHE A 14 4.72 14.46 5.62
C PHE A 14 4.61 15.65 4.63
N PRO A 15 3.41 16.12 4.22
CA PRO A 15 3.28 17.31 3.40
C PRO A 15 3.90 18.57 4.04
N ASP A 16 3.74 18.77 5.34
CA ASP A 16 4.25 19.94 6.07
C ASP A 16 5.77 19.88 6.22
N ARG A 17 6.31 18.69 6.47
CA ARG A 17 7.77 18.42 6.50
C ARG A 17 8.42 18.68 5.14
N LEU A 18 7.73 18.32 4.06
CA LEU A 18 8.19 18.59 2.71
C LEU A 18 8.15 20.11 2.41
N LYS A 19 7.07 20.82 2.78
CA LYS A 19 6.97 22.29 2.60
C LYS A 19 8.04 23.04 3.38
N SER A 20 8.29 22.64 4.62
CA SER A 20 9.27 23.28 5.51
C SER A 20 10.72 22.93 5.18
N GLY A 21 10.98 22.04 4.22
CA GLY A 21 12.33 21.64 3.82
C GLY A 21 13.03 20.70 4.80
N GLN A 22 12.33 20.16 5.81
CA GLN A 22 12.89 19.23 6.80
C GLN A 22 13.43 17.94 6.17
N LEU A 23 12.99 17.60 4.96
CA LEU A 23 13.41 16.39 4.23
C LEU A 23 14.60 16.61 3.30
N ARG A 24 15.16 17.82 3.22
CA ARG A 24 16.29 18.12 2.31
C ARG A 24 17.53 17.28 2.63
N GLY A 25 17.87 17.16 3.92
CA GLY A 25 19.04 16.38 4.35
C GLY A 25 18.96 14.91 3.92
N LEU A 26 17.77 14.32 3.91
CA LEU A 26 17.49 12.97 3.44
C LEU A 26 17.53 12.86 1.90
N ALA A 27 17.06 13.89 1.19
CA ALA A 27 17.06 13.90 -0.28
C ALA A 27 18.46 14.16 -0.88
N GLU A 28 19.35 14.81 -0.14
CA GLU A 28 20.71 15.17 -0.56
C GLU A 28 21.75 14.10 -0.27
N THR A 29 21.36 13.02 0.40
CA THR A 29 22.25 11.91 0.66
C THR A 29 22.66 11.16 -0.62
N ARG A 30 23.57 10.18 -0.50
CA ARG A 30 24.00 9.38 -1.65
C ARG A 30 22.82 8.59 -2.22
N VAL A 31 22.08 7.88 -1.35
CA VAL A 31 20.92 7.11 -1.81
C VAL A 31 19.78 8.03 -2.26
N GLY A 32 19.54 9.12 -1.53
CA GLY A 32 18.51 10.11 -1.87
C GLY A 32 18.71 10.73 -3.25
N ARG A 33 19.95 11.07 -3.62
CA ARG A 33 20.27 11.55 -4.98
C ARG A 33 20.17 10.45 -6.03
N LYS A 34 20.68 9.25 -5.74
CA LYS A 34 20.63 8.09 -6.66
C LYS A 34 19.18 7.73 -7.02
N LEU A 35 18.27 7.75 -6.04
CA LEU A 35 16.86 7.37 -6.21
C LEU A 35 15.94 8.55 -6.51
N GLY A 36 16.46 9.78 -6.53
CA GLY A 36 15.67 10.97 -6.78
C GLY A 36 14.60 11.23 -5.73
N PHE A 37 14.91 11.04 -4.44
CA PHE A 37 13.98 11.21 -3.32
C PHE A 37 13.23 12.54 -3.37
N ARG A 38 13.92 13.64 -3.66
CA ARG A 38 13.28 14.95 -3.82
C ARG A 38 12.15 14.91 -4.82
N ARG A 39 12.41 14.36 -6.02
CA ARG A 39 11.45 14.28 -7.11
C ARG A 39 10.29 13.35 -6.75
N GLN A 40 10.57 12.22 -6.10
CA GLN A 40 9.54 11.28 -5.62
C GLN A 40 8.65 11.93 -4.54
N PHE A 41 9.24 12.61 -3.55
CA PHE A 41 8.49 13.31 -2.49
C PHE A 41 7.63 14.44 -3.05
N GLU A 42 8.13 15.23 -4.00
CA GLU A 42 7.34 16.24 -4.70
C GLU A 42 6.17 15.62 -5.48
N MET A 43 6.40 14.48 -6.14
CA MET A 43 5.36 13.76 -6.90
C MET A 43 4.35 13.01 -6.05
N SER A 44 4.66 12.65 -4.80
CA SER A 44 3.71 11.98 -3.89
C SER A 44 2.37 12.73 -3.77
N ARG A 45 2.37 14.06 -3.92
CA ARG A 45 1.16 14.90 -3.92
C ARG A 45 0.31 14.80 -5.18
N ARG A 46 0.91 14.31 -6.27
CA ARG A 46 0.26 14.09 -7.57
C ARG A 46 -0.11 12.60 -7.76
N GLY A 47 0.37 11.75 -6.85
CA GLY A 47 0.28 10.29 -6.86
C GLY A 47 0.89 9.63 -8.09
N ASP A 48 0.88 8.31 -8.09
CA ASP A 48 1.34 7.45 -9.19
C ASP A 48 2.81 7.67 -9.53
N VAL A 49 3.63 7.79 -8.48
CA VAL A 49 5.06 8.10 -8.59
C VAL A 49 5.74 7.06 -9.45
N ALA A 50 5.47 5.77 -9.20
CA ALA A 50 6.11 4.67 -9.89
C ALA A 50 5.89 4.71 -11.42
N ARG A 51 4.67 4.99 -11.88
CA ARG A 51 4.40 5.11 -13.33
C ARG A 51 4.96 6.40 -13.91
N ARG A 52 4.78 7.55 -13.24
CA ARG A 52 5.24 8.86 -13.73
C ARG A 52 6.76 8.95 -13.83
N MET A 53 7.47 8.23 -12.96
CA MET A 53 8.92 8.10 -13.00
C MET A 53 9.38 6.85 -13.76
N ASN A 54 8.43 6.04 -14.25
CA ASN A 54 8.70 4.88 -15.08
C ASN A 54 9.64 3.88 -14.37
N LEU A 55 9.42 3.71 -13.06
CA LEU A 55 10.22 2.87 -12.15
C LEU A 55 10.01 1.37 -12.40
N SER A 56 8.86 1.00 -12.95
CA SER A 56 8.48 -0.41 -13.18
C SER A 56 9.13 -1.08 -14.39
N ARG A 57 9.85 -0.35 -15.26
CA ARG A 57 10.31 -0.86 -16.57
C ARG A 57 11.24 -2.06 -16.53
N SER A 58 11.85 -2.37 -15.39
CA SER A 58 12.91 -3.38 -15.30
C SER A 58 12.57 -4.57 -14.42
N LEU A 59 11.53 -4.55 -13.57
CA LEU A 59 11.41 -5.58 -12.53
C LEU A 59 11.19 -7.02 -13.03
N ALA A 60 10.34 -7.23 -14.04
CA ALA A 60 10.05 -8.57 -14.56
C ALA A 60 11.23 -9.20 -15.32
N HIS A 61 12.08 -8.37 -15.96
CA HIS A 61 13.21 -8.84 -16.75
C HIS A 61 14.41 -9.25 -15.88
N HIS A 62 14.46 -8.77 -14.64
CA HIS A 62 15.60 -8.92 -13.74
C HIS A 62 15.45 -10.11 -12.78
N GLY A 63 14.83 -11.22 -13.20
CA GLY A 63 14.82 -12.50 -12.46
C GLY A 63 14.37 -12.40 -10.99
N GLY A 64 14.83 -13.35 -10.16
CA GLY A 64 14.54 -13.37 -8.72
C GLY A 64 15.05 -12.10 -8.00
N TRP A 65 14.60 -11.88 -6.76
CA TRP A 65 14.92 -10.68 -5.97
C TRP A 65 16.42 -10.30 -5.89
N GLN A 66 17.35 -11.24 -6.02
CA GLN A 66 18.80 -10.98 -6.05
C GLN A 66 19.29 -10.24 -7.31
N SER A 67 18.61 -10.36 -8.43
CA SER A 67 19.00 -9.72 -9.69
C SER A 67 18.38 -8.32 -9.86
N ARG A 68 17.76 -7.79 -8.80
CA ARG A 68 17.12 -6.47 -8.80
C ARG A 68 18.08 -5.34 -8.53
N LEU A 69 17.69 -4.16 -9.02
CA LEU A 69 18.38 -2.90 -8.77
C LEU A 69 18.40 -2.51 -7.28
N HIS A 70 17.37 -2.90 -6.54
CA HIS A 70 17.19 -2.61 -5.12
C HIS A 70 16.86 -3.89 -4.36
N HIS A 71 17.81 -4.33 -3.55
CA HIS A 71 17.64 -5.43 -2.62
C HIS A 71 18.40 -5.09 -1.32
N GLY A 72 17.69 -5.15 -0.20
CA GLY A 72 18.25 -4.87 1.12
C GLY A 72 19.01 -6.06 1.69
N HIS A 73 19.60 -5.84 2.86
CA HIS A 73 20.18 -6.93 3.65
C HIS A 73 19.06 -7.75 4.25
N VAL A 74 18.87 -8.98 3.78
CA VAL A 74 17.83 -9.89 4.29
C VAL A 74 18.46 -10.96 5.15
N HIS A 75 17.85 -11.22 6.32
CA HIS A 75 18.33 -12.20 7.27
C HIS A 75 18.28 -13.62 6.68
N SER A 76 19.25 -14.48 7.02
CA SER A 76 19.38 -15.83 6.45
C SER A 76 18.17 -16.74 6.72
N SER A 77 17.42 -16.51 7.80
CA SER A 77 16.20 -17.26 8.12
C SER A 77 14.96 -16.79 7.34
N PHE A 78 15.06 -15.80 6.45
CA PHE A 78 13.89 -15.23 5.78
C PHE A 78 13.08 -16.31 5.04
N VAL A 79 13.77 -17.20 4.34
CA VAL A 79 13.14 -18.31 3.59
C VAL A 79 12.50 -19.38 4.48
N SER A 80 12.84 -19.46 5.77
CA SER A 80 12.22 -20.42 6.70
C SER A 80 10.99 -19.84 7.40
N ILE A 81 10.79 -18.52 7.36
CA ILE A 81 9.67 -17.82 7.99
C ILE A 81 8.70 -17.21 6.95
N HIS A 82 8.98 -17.44 5.67
CA HIS A 82 8.10 -17.13 4.55
C HIS A 82 7.90 -18.37 3.69
N PHE A 83 6.79 -18.42 2.97
CA PHE A 83 6.47 -19.45 2.01
C PHE A 83 6.11 -18.82 0.65
N GLY A 84 6.23 -19.60 -0.43
CA GLY A 84 5.85 -19.14 -1.76
C GLY A 84 4.34 -19.10 -1.94
N SER A 85 3.82 -18.00 -2.47
CA SER A 85 2.41 -17.87 -2.87
C SER A 85 2.27 -17.13 -4.21
N TRP A 86 1.10 -17.23 -4.82
CA TRP A 86 0.79 -16.48 -6.02
C TRP A 86 0.56 -15.00 -5.70
N TYR A 87 1.17 -14.16 -6.52
CA TYR A 87 0.96 -12.73 -6.47
C TYR A 87 -0.15 -12.32 -7.43
N ALA A 88 -1.26 -11.83 -6.86
CA ALA A 88 -2.40 -11.34 -7.63
C ALA A 88 -2.19 -9.93 -8.21
N GLY A 89 -1.05 -9.28 -7.93
CA GLY A 89 -0.78 -7.92 -8.37
C GLY A 89 -0.23 -7.79 -9.81
N PRO A 90 0.38 -6.64 -10.13
CA PRO A 90 0.78 -6.28 -11.49
C PRO A 90 1.83 -7.21 -12.11
N ALA A 91 1.77 -7.37 -13.44
CA ALA A 91 2.58 -8.32 -14.22
C ALA A 91 4.06 -7.96 -14.33
N TYR A 92 4.45 -6.72 -14.04
CA TYR A 92 5.88 -6.36 -13.99
C TYR A 92 6.54 -6.78 -12.67
N TYR A 93 5.76 -7.26 -11.68
CA TYR A 93 6.28 -8.05 -10.56
C TYR A 93 6.25 -9.53 -10.90
N PRO A 94 7.00 -10.38 -10.18
CA PRO A 94 6.95 -11.81 -10.36
C PRO A 94 5.56 -12.35 -10.01
N SER A 95 5.18 -13.40 -10.74
CA SER A 95 3.95 -14.14 -10.50
C SER A 95 3.89 -14.80 -9.13
N TYR A 96 5.04 -15.02 -8.49
CA TYR A 96 5.17 -15.63 -7.17
C TYR A 96 5.84 -14.67 -6.21
N CYS A 97 5.34 -14.60 -4.98
CA CYS A 97 5.88 -13.78 -3.92
C CYS A 97 6.26 -14.61 -2.69
N TRP A 98 7.12 -14.03 -1.85
CA TRP A 98 7.38 -14.54 -0.50
C TRP A 98 6.31 -13.97 0.44
N THR A 99 5.47 -14.84 0.98
CA THR A 99 4.44 -14.49 1.95
C THR A 99 4.91 -14.93 3.34
N PRO A 100 4.93 -14.06 4.36
CA PRO A 100 5.31 -14.47 5.70
C PRO A 100 4.30 -15.47 6.27
N HIS A 101 4.75 -16.39 7.13
CA HIS A 101 3.80 -17.15 7.95
C HIS A 101 3.04 -16.23 8.89
N TRP A 102 1.76 -16.56 9.15
CA TRP A 102 0.91 -15.74 10.00
C TRP A 102 1.43 -15.72 11.44
N GLY A 103 1.77 -14.53 11.92
CA GLY A 103 2.27 -14.33 13.27
C GLY A 103 1.84 -13.00 13.87
N PRO A 104 2.22 -12.70 15.13
CA PRO A 104 1.81 -11.48 15.82
C PRO A 104 2.17 -10.19 15.08
N TRP A 105 3.35 -10.13 14.45
CA TRP A 105 3.77 -8.95 13.68
C TRP A 105 2.99 -8.81 12.37
N VAL A 106 2.72 -9.91 11.66
CA VAL A 106 1.89 -9.91 10.44
C VAL A 106 0.50 -9.44 10.80
N ALA A 107 -0.09 -10.00 11.85
CA ALA A 107 -1.41 -9.60 12.35
C ALA A 107 -1.44 -8.10 12.70
N TRP A 108 -0.40 -7.57 13.35
CA TRP A 108 -0.28 -6.14 13.66
C TRP A 108 -0.23 -5.26 12.41
N SER A 109 0.49 -5.67 11.37
CA SER A 109 0.57 -4.93 10.10
C SER A 109 -0.69 -5.06 9.24
N TRP A 110 -1.47 -6.14 9.42
CA TRP A 110 -2.56 -6.50 8.52
C TRP A 110 -3.95 -6.11 9.03
N TRP A 111 -4.23 -6.29 10.32
CA TRP A 111 -5.60 -6.59 10.75
C TRP A 111 -6.63 -5.55 10.30
N ASP A 112 -7.71 -6.06 9.72
CA ASP A 112 -8.86 -5.28 9.30
C ASP A 112 -9.66 -4.69 10.51
N HIS A 113 -9.38 -5.18 11.72
CA HIS A 113 -10.01 -4.73 12.97
C HIS A 113 -9.00 -4.18 13.97
N CYS A 114 -8.07 -3.34 13.53
CA CYS A 114 -7.34 -2.53 14.51
C CYS A 114 -8.34 -1.61 15.20
N LEU A 115 -8.56 -1.81 16.51
CA LEU A 115 -9.37 -0.92 17.34
C LEU A 115 -8.98 0.54 17.01
N PRO A 116 -9.93 1.47 16.79
CA PRO A 116 -9.64 2.80 16.23
C PRO A 116 -8.57 3.63 16.96
N VAL A 117 -8.31 3.29 18.23
CA VAL A 117 -7.31 3.91 19.12
C VAL A 117 -5.88 3.42 18.83
N TRP A 118 -5.74 2.22 18.25
CA TRP A 118 -4.48 1.53 17.98
C TRP A 118 -4.20 1.33 16.48
N ASP A 119 -5.08 1.84 15.60
CA ASP A 119 -4.87 1.81 14.15
C ASP A 119 -4.14 3.07 13.66
N PRO A 120 -2.83 2.97 13.33
CA PRO A 120 -2.03 4.10 12.87
C PRO A 120 -2.31 4.50 11.41
N ARG A 121 -3.15 3.74 10.69
CA ARG A 121 -3.42 3.96 9.27
C ARG A 121 -4.38 5.14 9.05
N PRO A 122 -4.20 5.95 7.99
CA PRO A 122 -5.19 6.94 7.56
C PRO A 122 -6.57 6.32 7.37
N ARG A 123 -7.66 7.08 7.61
CA ARG A 123 -9.05 6.56 7.46
C ARG A 123 -9.31 5.90 6.10
N ILE A 124 -8.67 6.39 5.04
CA ILE A 124 -8.75 5.85 3.67
C ILE A 124 -8.12 4.45 3.50
N CYS A 125 -7.26 4.03 4.42
CA CYS A 125 -6.57 2.72 4.41
C CYS A 125 -7.18 1.74 5.44
N ARG A 126 -8.17 2.21 6.22
CA ARG A 126 -8.92 1.35 7.12
C ARG A 126 -9.89 0.55 6.26
N PRO A 127 -9.99 -0.77 6.43
CA PRO A 127 -11.07 -1.52 5.83
C PRO A 127 -12.34 -0.98 6.45
N LEU A 128 -13.06 -0.21 5.65
CA LEU A 128 -14.36 0.28 6.03
C LEU A 128 -15.25 -0.95 5.98
N ILE A 129 -15.70 -1.39 7.16
CA ILE A 129 -16.79 -2.34 7.32
C ILE A 129 -18.03 -1.62 6.81
N TYR A 130 -18.21 -1.56 5.50
CA TYR A 130 -19.49 -1.25 4.92
C TYR A 130 -20.33 -2.53 4.92
N SER A 131 -21.65 -2.36 4.94
CA SER A 131 -22.56 -3.47 4.71
C SER A 131 -22.14 -4.18 3.41
N PRO A 132 -21.94 -5.51 3.42
CA PRO A 132 -21.63 -6.25 2.20
C PRO A 132 -22.64 -5.87 1.11
N SER A 133 -22.14 -5.42 -0.05
CA SER A 133 -23.03 -5.06 -1.15
C SER A 133 -23.88 -6.26 -1.56
N ARG A 134 -25.12 -5.99 -1.96
CA ARG A 134 -26.00 -6.99 -2.59
C ARG A 134 -25.30 -7.60 -3.81
N ALA A 135 -25.57 -8.88 -4.07
CA ALA A 135 -25.01 -9.56 -5.22
C ALA A 135 -25.41 -8.86 -6.52
N TRP A 136 -24.49 -8.78 -7.47
CA TRP A 136 -24.79 -8.22 -8.79
C TRP A 136 -25.74 -9.15 -9.56
N VAL A 137 -26.82 -8.59 -10.10
CA VAL A 137 -27.75 -9.32 -10.97
C VAL A 137 -27.31 -9.05 -12.39
N SER A 138 -26.71 -10.02 -13.06
CA SER A 138 -25.99 -9.82 -14.33
C SER A 138 -26.83 -9.11 -15.41
N TRP A 139 -26.35 -7.95 -15.85
CA TRP A 139 -26.84 -7.17 -16.99
C TRP A 139 -25.65 -6.62 -17.80
N GLY A 140 -25.89 -6.10 -19.01
CA GLY A 140 -24.80 -5.51 -19.81
C GLY A 140 -24.33 -4.19 -19.21
N TYR A 141 -23.15 -4.16 -18.57
CA TYR A 141 -22.66 -2.94 -17.94
C TYR A 141 -21.71 -2.14 -18.84
N PRO A 142 -21.58 -0.83 -18.58
CA PRO A 142 -20.79 0.05 -19.41
C PRO A 142 -19.30 -0.24 -19.23
N VAL A 143 -18.56 -0.34 -20.34
CA VAL A 143 -17.10 -0.54 -20.31
C VAL A 143 -16.42 0.81 -20.50
N TRP A 144 -16.01 1.41 -19.39
CA TRP A 144 -15.08 2.51 -19.32
C TRP A 144 -13.85 2.14 -20.14
N THR A 145 -13.67 2.92 -21.20
CA THR A 145 -12.43 2.91 -21.94
C THR A 145 -11.50 3.87 -21.20
N PRO A 146 -10.37 3.40 -20.65
CA PRO A 146 -9.43 4.31 -20.04
C PRO A 146 -9.07 5.39 -21.04
N LEU A 147 -9.11 6.66 -20.60
CA LEU A 147 -8.28 7.67 -21.25
C LEU A 147 -6.86 7.08 -21.30
N PRO A 148 -6.10 7.17 -22.40
CA PRO A 148 -4.84 6.43 -22.64
C PRO A 148 -3.75 6.51 -21.54
N ILE A 149 -3.98 7.30 -20.48
CA ILE A 149 -3.07 7.62 -19.39
C ILE A 149 -3.55 7.06 -18.04
N VAL A 150 -4.77 6.52 -17.89
CA VAL A 150 -5.43 6.44 -16.56
C VAL A 150 -5.96 5.07 -16.11
N SER A 151 -5.83 3.98 -16.88
CA SER A 151 -6.44 2.66 -16.58
C SER A 151 -6.24 2.14 -15.16
N SER A 152 -5.15 2.56 -14.54
CA SER A 152 -4.80 2.28 -13.16
C SER A 152 -3.98 3.44 -12.60
N GLY A 153 -4.39 4.70 -12.85
CA GLY A 153 -3.71 5.94 -12.43
C GLY A 153 -4.05 6.40 -11.00
N THR A 154 -3.54 7.55 -10.53
CA THR A 154 -4.23 8.29 -9.44
C THR A 154 -5.39 9.08 -10.05
N TRP A 155 -6.43 9.38 -9.27
CA TRP A 155 -7.57 10.20 -9.69
C TRP A 155 -7.20 11.56 -10.28
N VAL A 156 -6.00 12.07 -9.97
CA VAL A 156 -5.47 13.38 -10.38
C VAL A 156 -5.35 13.52 -11.92
N ASN A 157 -5.45 12.44 -12.69
CA ASN A 157 -5.36 12.49 -14.16
C ASN A 157 -6.70 12.27 -14.90
N VAL A 158 -7.82 12.10 -14.20
CA VAL A 158 -9.13 11.95 -14.85
C VAL A 158 -9.83 13.29 -14.95
N GLU A 159 -9.99 13.76 -16.18
CA GLU A 159 -10.76 14.97 -16.48
C GLU A 159 -12.19 14.83 -15.99
N THR A 160 -12.73 15.91 -15.44
CA THR A 160 -14.12 15.98 -14.99
C THR A 160 -15.04 15.99 -16.19
N VAL A 161 -15.95 15.02 -16.26
CA VAL A 161 -17.05 15.03 -17.23
C VAL A 161 -17.99 16.16 -16.84
N LYS A 162 -18.34 17.04 -17.79
CA LYS A 162 -19.27 18.12 -17.54
C LYS A 162 -20.70 17.58 -17.57
N VAL A 163 -21.43 17.79 -16.48
CA VAL A 163 -22.82 17.36 -16.34
C VAL A 163 -23.71 18.59 -16.41
N ASP A 164 -24.43 18.77 -17.51
CA ASP A 164 -25.32 19.92 -17.69
C ASP A 164 -26.64 19.77 -16.90
N LYS A 165 -27.13 18.52 -16.79
CA LYS A 165 -28.32 18.14 -16.01
C LYS A 165 -28.17 16.71 -15.51
N GLY A 166 -28.71 16.43 -14.33
CA GLY A 166 -28.73 15.08 -13.74
C GLY A 166 -27.64 14.86 -12.69
N MET A 167 -27.41 13.60 -12.36
CA MET A 167 -26.30 13.15 -11.54
C MET A 167 -25.30 12.37 -12.39
N ASP A 168 -24.06 12.27 -11.95
CA ASP A 168 -23.03 11.47 -12.59
C ASP A 168 -21.99 11.08 -11.55
N LEU A 169 -21.82 9.78 -11.38
CA LEU A 169 -20.62 9.22 -10.77
C LEU A 169 -19.59 9.01 -11.88
N GLN A 170 -18.33 8.84 -11.49
CA GLN A 170 -17.28 8.49 -12.42
C GLN A 170 -16.22 7.67 -11.71
N LEU A 171 -15.87 6.52 -12.29
CA LEU A 171 -14.72 5.76 -11.88
C LEU A 171 -13.43 6.49 -12.30
N LEU A 172 -12.56 6.76 -11.34
CA LEU A 172 -11.33 7.53 -11.57
C LEU A 172 -10.10 6.65 -11.67
N ALA A 173 -10.02 5.62 -10.82
CA ALA A 173 -8.84 4.78 -10.71
C ALA A 173 -9.12 3.49 -9.95
N VAL A 174 -8.32 2.47 -10.24
CA VAL A 174 -8.28 1.19 -9.54
C VAL A 174 -6.82 0.83 -9.28
N ARG A 175 -6.49 0.44 -8.04
CA ARG A 175 -5.14 0.06 -7.63
C ARG A 175 -5.12 -1.22 -6.85
N PHE A 176 -4.05 -1.99 -7.02
CA PHE A 176 -3.75 -3.13 -6.19
C PHE A 176 -3.16 -2.67 -4.85
N VAL A 177 -3.66 -3.20 -3.74
CA VAL A 177 -3.21 -2.84 -2.38
C VAL A 177 -2.39 -3.96 -1.76
N ASP A 178 -2.93 -5.18 -1.75
CA ASP A 178 -2.24 -6.39 -1.26
C ASP A 178 -2.83 -7.67 -1.86
N ALA A 179 -2.04 -8.75 -1.81
CA ALA A 179 -2.41 -10.04 -2.40
C ALA A 179 -3.39 -10.86 -1.56
N GLY A 180 -3.67 -10.47 -0.32
CA GLY A 180 -4.29 -11.37 0.65
C GLY A 180 -3.28 -12.35 1.26
N HIS A 181 -3.75 -13.30 2.07
CA HIS A 181 -2.89 -14.28 2.75
C HIS A 181 -3.53 -15.67 2.74
N PRO A 182 -2.85 -16.68 2.20
CA PRO A 182 -3.37 -18.04 2.10
C PRO A 182 -3.76 -18.68 3.44
N GLU A 183 -2.92 -18.59 4.48
CA GLU A 183 -3.22 -19.23 5.77
C GLU A 183 -4.45 -18.66 6.48
N LYS A 184 -4.88 -17.45 6.10
CA LYS A 184 -6.08 -16.80 6.62
C LYS A 184 -7.22 -16.74 5.63
N GLN A 185 -7.04 -17.35 4.46
CA GLN A 185 -8.01 -17.34 3.37
C GLN A 185 -8.53 -15.93 3.10
N LEU A 186 -7.64 -14.93 3.04
CA LEU A 186 -8.02 -13.60 2.57
C LEU A 186 -7.63 -13.46 1.11
N GLY A 187 -8.58 -12.98 0.30
CA GLY A 187 -8.33 -12.64 -1.10
C GLY A 187 -7.61 -11.31 -1.26
N SER A 188 -7.31 -10.95 -2.51
CA SER A 188 -6.65 -9.70 -2.86
C SER A 188 -7.50 -8.47 -2.57
N ARG A 189 -6.84 -7.35 -2.23
CA ARG A 189 -7.48 -6.06 -1.93
C ARG A 189 -7.13 -5.02 -2.98
N PHE A 190 -8.15 -4.26 -3.37
CA PHE A 190 -8.03 -3.20 -4.36
C PHE A 190 -8.59 -1.89 -3.80
N ARG A 191 -8.01 -0.77 -4.24
CA ARG A 191 -8.46 0.58 -3.93
C ARG A 191 -9.11 1.18 -5.17
N VAL A 192 -10.32 1.69 -5.00
CA VAL A 192 -11.14 2.31 -6.04
C VAL A 192 -11.35 3.78 -5.68
N TRP A 193 -11.23 4.66 -6.68
CA TRP A 193 -11.58 6.08 -6.54
C TRP A 193 -12.76 6.42 -7.41
N ILE A 194 -13.74 7.10 -6.84
CA ILE A 194 -14.94 7.58 -7.53
C ILE A 194 -15.08 9.09 -7.32
N ARG A 195 -15.64 9.80 -8.30
CA ARG A 195 -16.01 11.21 -8.17
C ARG A 195 -17.50 11.37 -8.42
N ASN A 196 -18.13 12.28 -7.68
CA ASN A 196 -19.42 12.84 -8.07
C ASN A 196 -19.15 14.06 -8.97
N ASN A 197 -19.41 13.94 -10.27
CA ASN A 197 -19.20 15.02 -11.23
C ASN A 197 -20.32 16.08 -11.21
N SER A 198 -21.41 15.79 -10.51
CA SER A 198 -22.58 16.65 -10.40
C SER A 198 -22.33 17.86 -9.51
N ASP A 199 -23.13 18.91 -9.71
CA ASP A 199 -23.20 20.10 -8.84
C ASP A 199 -24.00 19.86 -7.55
N LYS A 200 -24.63 18.69 -7.42
CA LYS A 200 -25.47 18.30 -6.29
C LYS A 200 -24.88 17.11 -5.53
N LYS A 201 -25.12 17.11 -4.22
CA LYS A 201 -24.85 15.97 -3.35
C LYS A 201 -25.73 14.79 -3.71
N ILE A 202 -25.14 13.61 -3.87
CA ILE A 202 -25.86 12.34 -3.97
C ILE A 202 -26.16 11.86 -2.54
N ARG A 203 -27.44 11.60 -2.25
CA ARG A 203 -27.95 11.16 -0.94
C ARG A 203 -28.59 9.78 -0.96
N LYS A 204 -28.67 9.17 -2.14
CA LYS A 204 -29.20 7.83 -2.31
C LYS A 204 -28.04 6.86 -2.22
N ASP A 205 -28.23 5.79 -1.47
CA ASP A 205 -27.23 4.74 -1.34
C ASP A 205 -27.03 4.05 -2.70
N PHE A 206 -25.78 3.74 -3.03
CA PHE A 206 -25.42 3.02 -4.25
C PHE A 206 -24.24 2.08 -3.97
N ASN A 207 -24.00 1.13 -4.88
CA ASN A 207 -23.00 0.08 -4.67
C ASN A 207 -21.80 0.24 -5.60
N VAL A 208 -20.60 0.04 -5.07
CA VAL A 208 -19.36 -0.14 -5.84
C VAL A 208 -18.90 -1.58 -5.68
N MET A 209 -18.77 -2.30 -6.79
CA MET A 209 -18.48 -3.73 -6.81
C MET A 209 -17.22 -4.07 -7.61
N LEU A 210 -16.53 -5.10 -7.14
CA LEU A 210 -15.46 -5.80 -7.83
C LEU A 210 -15.93 -7.23 -8.16
N LEU A 211 -15.63 -7.68 -9.38
CA LEU A 211 -15.81 -9.07 -9.79
C LEU A 211 -14.51 -9.62 -10.36
N ALA A 212 -14.09 -10.77 -9.87
CA ALA A 212 -12.94 -11.50 -10.39
C ALA A 212 -13.39 -12.51 -11.43
N SER A 213 -12.87 -12.43 -12.65
CA SER A 213 -13.27 -13.27 -13.78
C SER A 213 -12.07 -13.81 -14.55
N ASN A 214 -12.27 -14.91 -15.27
CA ASN A 214 -11.33 -15.39 -16.30
C ASN A 214 -11.78 -15.04 -17.72
N SER A 215 -12.90 -14.32 -17.87
CA SER A 215 -13.38 -13.75 -19.12
C SER A 215 -13.37 -12.23 -19.05
N ARG A 216 -13.24 -11.58 -20.21
CA ARG A 216 -13.50 -10.13 -20.33
C ARG A 216 -14.98 -9.80 -20.29
N GLU A 217 -15.82 -10.77 -20.60
CA GLU A 217 -17.26 -10.60 -20.61
C GLU A 217 -17.82 -10.72 -19.19
N PRO A 218 -18.92 -10.00 -18.87
CA PRO A 218 -19.68 -10.20 -17.65
C PRO A 218 -20.03 -11.68 -17.45
N GLN A 219 -19.76 -12.21 -16.27
CA GLN A 219 -20.15 -13.56 -15.89
C GLN A 219 -20.99 -13.54 -14.61
N THR A 220 -21.97 -14.43 -14.56
CA THR A 220 -22.74 -14.70 -13.33
C THR A 220 -21.93 -15.61 -12.40
N ASN A 221 -22.21 -15.55 -11.10
CA ASN A 221 -21.66 -16.46 -10.08
C ASN A 221 -20.14 -16.47 -9.98
N VAL A 222 -19.49 -15.35 -10.30
CA VAL A 222 -18.07 -15.16 -10.08
C VAL A 222 -17.79 -14.64 -8.67
N PRO A 223 -16.58 -14.88 -8.12
CA PRO A 223 -16.16 -14.25 -6.87
C PRO A 223 -16.28 -12.73 -6.97
N GLN A 224 -17.04 -12.15 -6.05
CA GLN A 224 -17.34 -10.72 -6.05
C GLN A 224 -17.36 -10.17 -4.63
N ALA A 225 -17.07 -8.89 -4.50
CA ALA A 225 -17.19 -8.14 -3.26
C ALA A 225 -17.53 -6.69 -3.60
N GLY A 226 -18.17 -5.98 -2.68
CA GLY A 226 -18.46 -4.58 -2.88
C GLY A 226 -18.84 -3.87 -1.60
N VAL A 227 -18.99 -2.56 -1.77
CA VAL A 227 -19.23 -1.60 -0.71
C VAL A 227 -20.47 -0.79 -1.07
N GLU A 228 -21.33 -0.58 -0.08
CA GLU A 228 -22.42 0.39 -0.16
C GLU A 228 -21.92 1.77 0.26
N VAL A 229 -22.18 2.78 -0.58
CA VAL A 229 -21.81 4.18 -0.36
C VAL A 229 -23.07 4.96 -0.03
N ASP A 230 -23.10 5.61 1.13
CA ASP A 230 -24.29 6.30 1.66
C ASP A 230 -24.55 7.66 1.01
N LYS A 231 -23.47 8.40 0.75
CA LYS A 231 -23.54 9.74 0.15
C LYS A 231 -22.20 10.13 -0.41
N ILE A 232 -22.22 11.05 -1.36
CA ILE A 232 -21.03 11.73 -1.88
C ILE A 232 -21.38 13.19 -2.19
N ASP A 233 -20.61 14.13 -1.62
CA ASP A 233 -20.80 15.56 -1.84
C ASP A 233 -20.52 15.95 -3.30
N ALA A 234 -21.05 17.09 -3.72
CA ALA A 234 -20.83 17.62 -5.08
C ALA A 234 -19.33 17.82 -5.34
N GLY A 235 -18.82 17.27 -6.44
CA GLY A 235 -17.38 17.32 -6.77
C GLY A 235 -16.47 16.50 -5.86
N GLU A 236 -17.01 15.81 -4.86
CA GLU A 236 -16.22 15.03 -3.91
C GLU A 236 -15.62 13.80 -4.60
N ILE A 237 -14.39 13.46 -4.19
CA ILE A 237 -13.73 12.20 -4.55
C ILE A 237 -13.71 11.30 -3.32
N GLN A 238 -14.27 10.10 -3.47
CA GLN A 238 -14.22 9.07 -2.45
C GLN A 238 -13.23 7.97 -2.82
N THR A 239 -12.65 7.36 -1.79
CA THR A 239 -11.67 6.28 -1.87
C THR A 239 -12.21 5.08 -1.12
N LEU A 240 -12.27 3.93 -1.77
CA LEU A 240 -12.86 2.70 -1.25
C LEU A 240 -11.84 1.56 -1.36
N ASP A 241 -11.54 0.88 -0.25
CA ASP A 241 -10.76 -0.36 -0.25
C ASP A 241 -11.73 -1.55 -0.23
N ILE A 242 -11.67 -2.41 -1.24
CA ILE A 242 -12.55 -3.58 -1.41
C ILE A 242 -11.68 -4.83 -1.48
N ARG A 243 -11.93 -5.79 -0.57
CA ARG A 243 -11.24 -7.08 -0.54
C ARG A 243 -12.12 -8.14 -1.21
N LEU A 244 -11.59 -8.77 -2.25
CA LEU A 244 -12.23 -9.91 -2.88
C LEU A 244 -12.14 -11.14 -1.97
N PRO A 245 -13.08 -12.09 -2.08
CA PRO A 245 -13.01 -13.35 -1.36
C PRO A 245 -11.83 -14.21 -1.88
N TYR A 246 -11.33 -15.14 -1.07
CA TYR A 246 -10.11 -15.90 -1.37
C TYR A 246 -10.20 -16.74 -2.64
N GLU A 247 -11.40 -17.16 -3.01
CA GLU A 247 -11.73 -17.88 -4.24
C GLU A 247 -11.20 -17.15 -5.47
N ALA A 248 -11.18 -15.81 -5.46
CA ALA A 248 -10.61 -15.00 -6.54
C ALA A 248 -9.12 -15.30 -6.77
N ASN A 249 -8.37 -15.66 -5.74
CA ASN A 249 -6.94 -15.96 -5.82
C ASN A 249 -6.64 -17.37 -6.36
N VAL A 250 -7.65 -18.22 -6.57
CA VAL A 250 -7.49 -19.63 -6.98
C VAL A 250 -8.42 -20.04 -8.13
N MET A 251 -8.88 -19.08 -8.95
CA MET A 251 -9.87 -19.30 -10.02
C MET A 251 -9.34 -20.01 -11.28
N ALA A 252 -8.04 -19.96 -11.52
CA ALA A 252 -7.42 -20.51 -12.73
C ALA A 252 -6.32 -21.50 -12.37
N ARG A 253 -5.74 -22.14 -13.40
CA ARG A 253 -4.58 -23.01 -13.27
C ARG A 253 -3.56 -22.69 -14.34
N ASP A 254 -2.28 -22.76 -13.98
CA ASP A 254 -1.20 -22.60 -14.94
C ASP A 254 -0.87 -23.91 -15.67
N SER A 255 0.11 -23.86 -16.58
CA SER A 255 0.56 -25.02 -17.36
C SER A 255 1.15 -26.17 -16.51
N LYS A 256 1.39 -25.95 -15.21
CA LYS A 256 1.86 -26.96 -14.25
C LYS A 256 0.76 -27.35 -13.26
N ASP A 257 -0.51 -27.10 -13.60
CA ASP A 257 -1.70 -27.36 -12.78
C ASP A 257 -1.73 -26.63 -11.42
N ARG A 258 -0.93 -25.56 -11.26
CA ARG A 258 -0.90 -24.79 -10.01
C ARG A 258 -2.04 -23.77 -10.03
N GLN A 259 -2.79 -23.66 -8.93
CA GLN A 259 -3.86 -22.68 -8.77
C GLN A 259 -3.32 -21.26 -8.96
N THR A 260 -3.97 -20.44 -9.78
CA THR A 260 -3.61 -19.06 -10.03
C THR A 260 -4.78 -18.12 -9.76
N PRO A 261 -4.51 -16.83 -9.52
CA PRO A 261 -5.56 -15.82 -9.42
C PRO A 261 -6.34 -15.67 -10.73
N PHE A 262 -7.48 -15.00 -10.63
CA PHE A 262 -8.29 -14.53 -11.74
C PHE A 262 -7.49 -13.77 -12.82
N SER A 263 -8.06 -13.64 -14.02
CA SER A 263 -7.40 -12.98 -15.16
C SER A 263 -7.84 -11.52 -15.34
N PHE A 264 -9.11 -11.23 -15.09
CA PHE A 264 -9.72 -9.91 -15.27
C PHE A 264 -10.41 -9.42 -13.99
N LEU A 265 -10.15 -8.16 -13.65
CA LEU A 265 -10.87 -7.44 -12.60
C LEU A 265 -11.93 -6.56 -13.26
N HIS A 266 -13.18 -6.82 -12.93
CA HIS A 266 -14.32 -6.00 -13.32
C HIS A 266 -14.62 -5.08 -12.15
N VAL A 267 -14.78 -3.80 -12.42
CA VAL A 267 -15.11 -2.78 -11.41
C VAL A 267 -16.34 -2.05 -11.89
N LEU A 268 -17.36 -1.94 -11.03
CA LEU A 268 -18.63 -1.31 -11.33
C LEU A 268 -18.96 -0.30 -10.24
N VAL A 269 -19.16 0.96 -10.62
CA VAL A 269 -19.74 2.01 -9.80
C VAL A 269 -21.24 2.05 -10.11
N ASP A 270 -22.05 2.24 -9.07
CA ASP A 270 -23.49 2.09 -9.11
C ASP A 270 -23.95 0.76 -9.75
N SER A 271 -23.41 -0.35 -9.24
CA SER A 271 -23.60 -1.68 -9.82
C SER A 271 -25.06 -2.15 -9.92
N HIS A 272 -25.98 -1.48 -9.23
CA HIS A 272 -27.41 -1.79 -9.21
C HIS A 272 -28.27 -0.75 -9.92
N ARG A 273 -27.65 0.27 -10.55
CA ARG A 273 -28.34 1.40 -11.21
C ARG A 273 -29.30 2.09 -10.26
N ASP A 274 -28.85 2.34 -9.04
CA ASP A 274 -29.62 3.04 -8.03
C ASP A 274 -29.68 4.55 -8.36
N ILE A 275 -28.69 5.12 -9.06
CA ILE A 275 -28.64 6.53 -9.42
C ILE A 275 -29.09 6.71 -10.87
N ASP A 276 -29.92 7.72 -11.13
CA ASP A 276 -30.25 8.13 -12.50
C ASP A 276 -29.09 8.99 -13.04
N GLU A 277 -28.20 8.34 -13.80
CA GLU A 277 -26.93 8.93 -14.22
C GLU A 277 -26.94 9.45 -15.66
N ALA A 278 -26.21 10.55 -15.88
CA ALA A 278 -26.09 11.17 -17.20
C ALA A 278 -25.10 10.41 -18.11
N PHE A 279 -24.03 9.83 -17.56
CA PHE A 279 -22.97 9.14 -18.33
C PHE A 279 -22.56 7.80 -17.71
N GLU A 280 -23.46 6.81 -17.73
CA GLU A 280 -23.17 5.46 -17.20
C GLU A 280 -21.89 4.83 -17.79
N GLU A 281 -21.48 5.19 -19.02
CA GLU A 281 -20.25 4.71 -19.67
C GLU A 281 -18.97 4.93 -18.88
N ASN A 282 -18.98 5.84 -17.92
CA ASN A 282 -17.81 6.19 -17.13
C ASN A 282 -17.73 5.44 -15.78
N ASN A 283 -18.68 4.53 -15.51
CA ASN A 283 -18.87 3.91 -14.19
C ASN A 283 -18.23 2.55 -14.00
N GLY A 284 -17.81 1.85 -15.04
CA GLY A 284 -17.24 0.51 -14.84
C GLY A 284 -16.10 0.19 -15.78
N VAL A 285 -15.12 -0.60 -15.38
CA VAL A 285 -13.99 -1.02 -16.23
C VAL A 285 -13.74 -2.51 -16.14
N VAL A 286 -13.20 -3.08 -17.21
CA VAL A 286 -12.57 -4.40 -17.20
C VAL A 286 -11.07 -4.25 -17.38
N LEU A 287 -10.30 -4.64 -16.37
CA LEU A 287 -8.84 -4.57 -16.35
C LEU A 287 -8.25 -5.97 -16.39
N SER A 288 -7.21 -6.18 -17.19
CA SER A 288 -6.32 -7.31 -16.96
C SER A 288 -5.73 -7.18 -15.56
N ARG A 289 -5.79 -8.23 -14.75
CA ARG A 289 -5.25 -8.24 -13.38
C ARG A 289 -3.81 -7.74 -13.33
N GLY A 290 -3.00 -8.18 -14.30
CA GLY A 290 -1.60 -7.81 -14.41
C GLY A 290 -1.35 -6.32 -14.72
N ASP A 291 -2.37 -5.59 -15.18
CA ASP A 291 -2.25 -4.17 -15.55
C ASP A 291 -2.76 -3.24 -14.43
N VAL A 292 -3.29 -3.81 -13.35
CA VAL A 292 -3.71 -3.06 -12.17
C VAL A 292 -2.47 -2.67 -11.37
N LEU A 293 -2.03 -1.42 -11.51
CA LEU A 293 -0.86 -0.90 -10.81
C LEU A 293 -1.06 -0.93 -9.28
N PRO A 294 0.02 -1.08 -8.49
CA PRO A 294 -0.08 -1.04 -7.05
C PRO A 294 -0.26 0.40 -6.58
N VAL A 295 -0.70 0.56 -5.33
CA VAL A 295 -0.57 1.84 -4.62
C VAL A 295 0.91 2.23 -4.48
N ASP A 296 1.17 3.53 -4.39
CA ASP A 296 2.52 4.02 -4.10
C ASP A 296 2.92 3.57 -2.68
N PRO A 297 4.19 3.25 -2.44
CA PRO A 297 4.63 2.83 -1.12
C PRO A 297 4.41 3.96 -0.10
N ALA A 298 3.78 3.64 1.02
CA ALA A 298 3.56 4.59 2.11
C ALA A 298 3.83 3.93 3.45
N THR A 299 4.58 4.62 4.30
CA THR A 299 4.90 4.13 5.65
C THR A 299 4.05 4.91 6.64
N PHE A 300 3.25 4.22 7.45
CA PHE A 300 2.33 4.86 8.38
C PHE A 300 2.96 5.04 9.76
N SER A 301 3.50 3.96 10.31
CA SER A 301 4.08 3.97 11.65
C SER A 301 4.97 2.77 11.89
N THR A 302 5.67 2.81 13.01
CA THR A 302 6.36 1.68 13.61
C THR A 302 5.59 1.21 14.85
N ASN A 303 5.76 -0.06 15.24
CA ASN A 303 5.14 -0.59 16.46
C ASN A 303 5.65 0.07 17.75
N VAL A 304 6.83 0.70 17.69
CA VAL A 304 7.44 1.51 18.75
C VAL A 304 7.94 2.81 18.14
N THR A 305 7.96 3.92 18.88
CA THR A 305 8.52 5.20 18.39
C THR A 305 10.00 5.38 18.71
N SER A 306 10.54 4.49 19.55
CA SER A 306 11.95 4.49 19.95
C SER A 306 12.45 3.10 20.25
N ALA A 307 13.70 2.80 19.92
CA ALA A 307 14.36 1.54 20.27
C ALA A 307 15.87 1.66 20.26
N ALA A 308 16.55 0.70 20.89
CA ALA A 308 18.00 0.62 20.87
C ALA A 308 18.51 -0.04 19.56
N PRO A 309 19.75 0.26 19.12
CA PRO A 309 20.40 -0.45 18.02
C PRO A 309 20.33 -1.97 18.17
N GLY A 310 20.14 -2.70 17.06
CA GLY A 310 19.99 -4.15 17.06
C GLY A 310 18.62 -4.69 17.48
N THR A 311 17.68 -3.82 17.90
CA THR A 311 16.30 -4.22 18.23
C THR A 311 15.49 -4.49 16.97
N THR A 312 14.60 -5.49 17.02
CA THR A 312 13.61 -5.74 15.97
C THR A 312 12.45 -4.76 16.07
N VAL A 313 12.12 -4.12 14.95
CA VAL A 313 11.05 -3.12 14.81
C VAL A 313 10.13 -3.55 13.67
N ASN A 314 8.82 -3.45 13.89
CA ASN A 314 7.82 -3.66 12.85
C ASN A 314 7.39 -2.31 12.28
N ILE A 315 7.24 -2.26 10.97
CA ILE A 315 6.83 -1.10 10.18
C ILE A 315 5.50 -1.46 9.52
N ALA A 316 4.47 -0.63 9.73
CA ALA A 316 3.18 -0.75 9.06
C ALA A 316 3.10 0.27 7.91
N GLY A 317 2.55 -0.17 6.78
CA GLY A 317 2.43 0.64 5.59
C GLY A 317 1.54 0.01 4.54
N GLU A 318 1.70 0.45 3.30
CA GLU A 318 1.09 -0.17 2.12
C GLU A 318 1.98 0.00 0.90
N GLY A 319 1.72 -0.80 -0.13
CA GLY A 319 2.41 -0.68 -1.41
C GLY A 319 3.89 -1.03 -1.36
N PHE A 320 4.37 -1.76 -0.35
CA PHE A 320 5.77 -2.17 -0.27
C PHE A 320 6.16 -3.19 -1.33
N GLY A 321 5.19 -3.87 -1.94
CA GLY A 321 5.41 -4.83 -3.00
C GLY A 321 5.69 -6.24 -2.48
N PRO A 322 5.67 -7.24 -3.39
CA PRO A 322 5.69 -8.66 -3.05
C PRO A 322 7.04 -9.21 -2.58
N GLU A 323 8.11 -8.44 -2.72
CA GLU A 323 9.47 -8.90 -2.48
C GLU A 323 10.32 -7.83 -1.77
N PRO A 324 11.29 -8.25 -0.94
CA PRO A 324 12.17 -7.34 -0.23
C PRO A 324 12.86 -6.31 -1.14
N GLY A 325 12.60 -5.04 -0.85
CA GLY A 325 13.42 -3.91 -1.31
C GLY A 325 14.49 -3.56 -0.27
N GLU A 326 14.72 -2.28 -0.03
CA GLU A 326 15.67 -1.78 0.98
C GLU A 326 14.95 -1.00 2.09
N VAL A 327 15.50 -1.04 3.31
CA VAL A 327 15.06 -0.16 4.40
C VAL A 327 16.24 0.66 4.89
N ILE A 328 16.12 1.98 4.78
CA ILE A 328 17.17 2.94 5.11
C ILE A 328 16.81 3.61 6.44
N VAL A 329 17.76 3.60 7.36
CA VAL A 329 17.74 4.36 8.60
C VAL A 329 18.70 5.52 8.45
N TYR A 330 18.15 6.73 8.35
CA TYR A 330 18.91 7.97 8.27
C TYR A 330 19.04 8.59 9.66
N VAL A 331 20.24 8.58 10.23
CA VAL A 331 20.52 9.08 11.58
C VAL A 331 21.85 9.85 11.59
N ASN A 332 21.91 11.03 12.21
CA ASN A 332 23.13 11.83 12.31
C ASN A 332 23.86 12.03 10.96
N LYS A 333 23.11 12.25 9.87
CA LYS A 333 23.61 12.36 8.48
C LYS A 333 24.23 11.08 7.90
N LEU A 334 24.14 9.96 8.60
CA LEU A 334 24.55 8.64 8.11
C LEU A 334 23.34 7.93 7.50
N GLU A 335 23.60 7.20 6.41
CA GLU A 335 22.66 6.29 5.79
C GLU A 335 23.06 4.86 6.15
N LEU A 336 22.18 4.16 6.86
CA LEU A 336 22.42 2.78 7.27
C LEU A 336 21.30 1.91 6.71
N GLN A 337 21.63 0.73 6.21
CA GLN A 337 20.62 -0.25 5.85
C GLN A 337 20.25 -1.08 7.08
N ALA A 338 18.96 -1.24 7.31
CA ALA A 338 18.44 -2.18 8.30
C ALA A 338 18.42 -3.60 7.71
N GLU A 339 18.62 -4.60 8.56
CA GLU A 339 18.46 -6.00 8.17
C GLU A 339 16.97 -6.37 8.18
N ILE A 340 16.48 -6.99 7.12
CA ILE A 340 15.08 -7.34 6.92
C ILE A 340 14.85 -8.76 7.42
N HIS A 341 13.91 -8.92 8.34
CA HIS A 341 13.46 -10.19 8.90
C HIS A 341 12.08 -10.60 8.37
N GLY A 342 11.25 -9.64 7.93
CA GLY A 342 9.92 -9.91 7.39
C GLY A 342 9.55 -8.89 6.33
N TRP A 343 8.91 -9.34 5.26
CA TRP A 343 8.47 -8.44 4.19
C TRP A 343 7.11 -8.86 3.64
N TYR A 344 6.23 -7.89 3.47
CA TYR A 344 4.92 -8.05 2.88
C TYR A 344 4.41 -6.68 2.38
N ASP A 345 3.41 -6.65 1.50
CA ASP A 345 2.87 -5.41 0.92
C ASP A 345 2.45 -4.36 1.96
N LEU A 346 2.01 -4.83 3.14
CA LEU A 346 1.43 -4.00 4.20
C LEU A 346 2.33 -3.86 5.44
N GLY A 347 3.47 -4.55 5.47
CA GLY A 347 4.29 -4.56 6.66
C GLY A 347 5.69 -5.11 6.44
N ILE A 348 6.63 -4.57 7.20
CA ILE A 348 8.03 -4.98 7.17
C ILE A 348 8.50 -5.16 8.60
N GLN A 349 9.23 -6.23 8.86
CA GLN A 349 9.95 -6.42 10.11
C GLN A 349 11.44 -6.26 9.84
N ILE A 350 12.09 -5.34 10.55
CA ILE A 350 13.51 -5.06 10.43
C ILE A 350 14.23 -5.22 11.76
N LYS A 351 15.54 -5.40 11.70
CA LYS A 351 16.46 -5.21 12.82
C LYS A 351 17.24 -3.92 12.59
N LEU A 352 17.19 -3.02 13.58
CA LEU A 352 17.89 -1.74 13.50
C LEU A 352 19.40 -1.97 13.38
N PRO A 353 20.10 -1.18 12.55
CA PRO A 353 21.54 -1.29 12.40
C PRO A 353 22.24 -1.05 13.74
N MET A 354 23.34 -1.77 13.96
CA MET A 354 24.20 -1.53 15.12
C MET A 354 24.94 -0.20 14.96
N LEU A 355 24.79 0.70 15.92
CA LEU A 355 25.50 1.98 15.94
C LEU A 355 25.86 2.38 17.37
N PRO A 356 27.13 2.73 17.67
CA PRO A 356 27.50 3.22 18.99
C PRO A 356 26.91 4.61 19.22
N LEU A 357 25.88 4.70 20.07
CA LEU A 357 25.26 5.96 20.45
C LEU A 357 25.64 6.34 21.88
N ALA A 358 26.18 7.54 22.06
CA ALA A 358 26.44 8.12 23.38
C ALA A 358 25.18 8.77 24.00
N ALA A 359 24.23 9.20 23.17
CA ALA A 359 22.98 9.82 23.55
C ALA A 359 21.89 9.47 22.54
N GLU A 360 20.64 9.81 22.85
CA GLU A 360 19.51 9.62 21.94
C GLU A 360 19.73 10.40 20.63
N ALA A 361 19.31 9.81 19.51
CA ALA A 361 19.46 10.39 18.19
C ALA A 361 18.16 10.28 17.39
N ASN A 362 17.73 11.40 16.81
CA ASN A 362 16.61 11.42 15.87
C ASN A 362 17.02 10.72 14.56
N ALA A 363 16.16 9.86 14.09
CA ALA A 363 16.32 9.12 12.86
C ALA A 363 15.07 9.21 11.98
N GLU A 364 15.24 8.95 10.69
CA GLU A 364 14.16 8.75 9.74
C GLU A 364 14.28 7.34 9.16
N ILE A 365 13.18 6.60 9.16
CA ILE A 365 13.09 5.30 8.50
C ILE A 365 12.41 5.50 7.16
N VAL A 366 13.04 5.00 6.09
CA VAL A 366 12.54 5.09 4.72
C VAL A 366 12.59 3.70 4.09
N VAL A 367 11.45 3.28 3.54
CA VAL A 367 11.36 2.06 2.74
C VAL A 367 11.51 2.40 1.26
N VAL A 368 12.37 1.63 0.57
CA VAL A 368 12.54 1.64 -0.88
C VAL A 368 12.04 0.30 -1.41
N ARG A 369 11.03 0.31 -2.27
CA ARG A 369 10.49 -0.89 -2.93
C ARG A 369 11.46 -1.41 -3.99
N GLY A 370 11.31 -2.67 -4.40
CA GLY A 370 12.18 -3.28 -5.42
C GLY A 370 12.26 -2.53 -6.76
N ASP A 371 11.22 -1.78 -7.15
CA ASP A 371 11.23 -0.90 -8.34
C ASP A 371 11.95 0.45 -8.11
N GLY A 372 12.40 0.73 -6.88
CA GLY A 372 13.00 2.01 -6.49
C GLY A 372 11.97 3.08 -6.11
N ALA A 373 10.67 2.74 -6.02
CA ALA A 373 9.67 3.64 -5.45
C ALA A 373 9.90 3.80 -3.94
N VAL A 374 9.78 5.03 -3.45
CA VAL A 374 10.21 5.39 -2.09
C VAL A 374 9.01 5.85 -1.27
N SER A 375 8.89 5.30 -0.06
CA SER A 375 7.86 5.70 0.91
C SER A 375 8.15 7.07 1.53
N ASN A 376 7.13 7.66 2.15
CA ASN A 376 7.38 8.78 3.06
C ASN A 376 8.25 8.34 4.26
N PRO A 377 9.17 9.21 4.72
CA PRO A 377 9.97 8.94 5.91
C PRO A 377 9.10 8.97 7.17
N VAL A 378 9.35 8.03 8.08
CA VAL A 378 8.75 8.02 9.42
C VAL A 378 9.82 8.41 10.46
N PRO A 379 9.54 9.41 11.32
CA PRO A 379 10.46 9.79 12.37
C PRO A 379 10.55 8.68 13.42
N PHE A 380 11.77 8.45 13.92
CA PHE A 380 12.06 7.42 14.91
C PHE A 380 13.17 7.90 15.84
N LEU A 381 13.14 7.49 17.11
CA LEU A 381 14.19 7.85 18.07
C LEU A 381 15.08 6.63 18.37
N ILE A 382 16.36 6.71 18.06
CA ILE A 382 17.31 5.66 18.45
C ILE A 382 17.88 6.02 19.81
N VAL A 383 17.63 5.17 20.79
CA VAL A 383 18.12 5.34 22.17
C VAL A 383 19.37 4.50 22.40
N PRO A 384 20.36 4.95 23.20
CA PRO A 384 21.51 4.12 23.55
C PRO A 384 21.06 2.79 24.18
N GLN A 385 21.77 1.70 23.88
CA GLN A 385 21.63 0.50 24.71
C GLN A 385 22.03 0.88 26.14
N ALA A 386 21.21 0.50 27.12
CA ALA A 386 21.60 0.65 28.52
C ALA A 386 22.97 -0.01 28.69
N ARG A 387 23.97 0.74 29.16
CA ARG A 387 25.28 0.14 29.48
C ARG A 387 25.01 -1.01 30.46
N PRO A 388 25.58 -2.21 30.24
CA PRO A 388 25.63 -3.21 31.28
C PRO A 388 26.20 -2.54 32.54
N VAL A 389 25.48 -2.58 33.65
CA VAL A 389 26.01 -2.10 34.92
C VAL A 389 27.08 -3.10 35.33
N THR A 390 28.35 -2.74 35.16
CA THR A 390 29.44 -3.50 35.77
C THR A 390 29.30 -3.38 37.28
N PRO A 391 29.15 -4.48 38.06
CA PRO A 391 29.23 -4.38 39.51
C PRO A 391 30.56 -3.75 39.91
N PRO A 392 30.61 -2.88 40.93
CA PRO A 392 31.89 -2.40 41.45
C PRO A 392 32.76 -3.59 41.85
N PRO A 393 34.09 -3.53 41.62
CA PRO A 393 35.00 -4.60 42.02
C PRO A 393 34.82 -4.89 43.50
N ALA A 394 34.74 -6.18 43.85
CA ALA A 394 34.63 -6.61 45.23
C ALA A 394 35.76 -5.98 46.06
N PRO A 395 35.47 -5.48 47.29
CA PRO A 395 36.49 -4.90 48.14
C PRO A 395 37.64 -5.90 48.31
N VAL A 396 38.85 -5.44 48.02
CA VAL A 396 40.08 -6.20 48.28
C VAL A 396 40.17 -6.42 49.80
N LYS A 397 40.35 -7.68 50.21
CA LYS A 397 40.48 -8.07 51.61
C LYS A 397 41.72 -7.48 52.26
#